data_AF-A0A497HZT3-F1
#
_entry.id   AF-A0A497HZT3-F1
#
_cell.length_a   1.000
_cell.length_b   1.000
_cell.length_c   1.000
_cell.angle_alpha   90.00
_cell.angle_beta   90.00
_cell.angle_gamma   90.00
#
_symmetry.space_group_name_H-M   'P 1'
#
loop_
_entity.id
_entity.type
_entity.pdbx_description
1 polymer ?
#
loop_
_entity_poly.entity_id
_entity_poly.type
_entity_poly.pdbx_seq_one_letter_code
_entity_poly.pdbx_strand_id
1 'polypeptide(L)'
;MERVVCAELGGVPIAVSLSLSTGKPYTIFRKPGRSHGVKETFVGKITKGERVLVVEDVTTTGSSVMKVIKEVKNCGGKILGVISVVDRGEGALKLLQKENFTSLVTLEELKKRKIFGNKERGGKDENSRSLQSLQ
;
A
#
# COMPACT_ATOMS: atom_id res chain seq x y z
N MET A 1 -6.49 15.55 10.00
CA MET A 1 -6.55 15.42 8.54
C MET A 1 -7.89 15.93 8.05
N GLU A 2 -7.98 16.34 6.79
CA GLU A 2 -9.23 16.77 6.16
C GLU A 2 -9.71 15.72 5.14
N ARG A 3 -8.79 14.94 4.56
CA ARG A 3 -9.08 13.89 3.58
C ARG A 3 -8.14 12.71 3.70
N VAL A 4 -8.65 11.52 3.35
CA VAL A 4 -7.88 10.30 3.20
C VAL A 4 -7.68 10.01 1.71
N VAL A 5 -6.46 9.66 1.29
CA VAL A 5 -6.16 9.25 -0.09
C VAL A 5 -5.50 7.88 -0.09
N CYS A 6 -5.90 7.00 -0.99
CA CYS A 6 -5.25 5.70 -1.19
C CYS A 6 -5.03 5.41 -2.68
N ALA A 7 -4.09 4.51 -3.00
CA ALA A 7 -4.03 3.90 -4.32
C ALA A 7 -5.06 2.76 -4.43
N GLU A 8 -5.62 2.58 -5.61
CA GLU A 8 -6.33 1.35 -5.93
C GLU A 8 -5.36 0.14 -5.98
N LEU A 9 -5.76 -1.07 -5.61
CA LEU A 9 -7.06 -1.48 -5.03
C LEU A 9 -6.95 -1.77 -3.52
N GLY A 10 -5.79 -2.24 -3.06
CA GLY A 10 -5.60 -2.74 -1.70
C GLY A 10 -5.81 -1.70 -0.60
N GLY A 11 -5.48 -0.42 -0.86
CA GLY A 11 -5.72 0.67 0.08
C GLY A 11 -7.19 1.12 0.21
N VAL A 12 -8.08 0.70 -0.70
CA VAL A 12 -9.47 1.19 -0.74
C VAL A 12 -10.27 0.79 0.51
N PRO A 13 -10.29 -0.48 0.96
CA PRO A 13 -11.03 -0.85 2.16
C PRO A 13 -10.56 -0.08 3.41
N ILE A 14 -9.26 0.20 3.50
CA ILE A 14 -8.66 0.97 4.61
C ILE A 14 -9.12 2.43 4.55
N ALA A 15 -9.05 3.06 3.39
CA ALA A 15 -9.48 4.45 3.21
C ALA A 15 -10.98 4.64 3.48
N VAL A 16 -11.82 3.72 3.00
CA VAL A 16 -13.27 3.72 3.24
C VAL A 16 -13.56 3.52 4.73
N SER A 17 -12.94 2.53 5.37
CA SER A 17 -13.10 2.29 6.81
C SER A 17 -12.70 3.52 7.64
N LEU A 18 -11.56 4.14 7.33
CA LEU A 18 -11.10 5.34 8.01
C LEU A 18 -12.04 6.53 7.76
N SER A 19 -12.58 6.65 6.55
CA SER A 19 -13.57 7.67 6.21
C SER A 19 -14.84 7.53 7.05
N LEU A 20 -15.41 6.32 7.11
CA LEU A 20 -16.59 6.00 7.92
C LEU A 20 -16.33 6.29 9.41
N SER A 21 -15.16 5.91 9.92
CA SER A 21 -14.82 6.06 11.34
C SER A 21 -14.56 7.51 11.75
N THR A 22 -14.11 8.37 10.83
CA THR A 22 -13.70 9.75 11.14
C THR A 22 -14.63 10.83 10.60
N GLY A 23 -15.62 10.44 9.79
CA GLY A 23 -16.46 11.37 9.04
C GLY A 23 -15.69 12.22 8.02
N LYS A 24 -14.43 11.88 7.71
CA LYS A 24 -13.62 12.60 6.72
C LYS A 24 -13.76 11.95 5.36
N PRO A 25 -13.92 12.71 4.27
CA PRO A 25 -14.06 12.14 2.95
C PRO A 25 -12.76 11.46 2.49
N TYR A 26 -12.88 10.49 1.57
CA TYR A 26 -11.74 9.82 0.94
C TYR A 26 -11.70 10.08 -0.56
N THR A 27 -10.54 9.82 -1.18
CA THR A 27 -10.30 9.91 -2.61
C THR A 27 -9.41 8.74 -3.06
N ILE A 28 -9.71 8.14 -4.21
CA ILE A 28 -8.96 6.98 -4.72
C ILE A 28 -8.09 7.41 -5.90
N PHE A 29 -6.77 7.17 -5.81
CA PHE A 29 -5.83 7.32 -6.91
C PHE A 29 -5.90 6.10 -7.85
N ARG A 30 -6.17 6.36 -9.13
CA ARG A 30 -6.19 5.35 -10.20
C ARG A 30 -4.89 5.39 -10.98
N LYS A 31 -4.28 4.23 -11.23
CA LYS A 31 -2.99 4.19 -11.94
C LYS A 31 -3.19 4.61 -13.41
N PRO A 32 -2.33 5.48 -13.97
CA PRO A 32 -2.41 5.87 -15.38
C PRO A 32 -2.39 4.65 -16.31
N GLY A 33 -3.24 4.65 -17.33
CA GLY A 33 -3.25 3.62 -18.39
C GLY A 33 -4.34 2.55 -18.29
N ARG A 34 -5.23 2.59 -17.28
CA ARG A 34 -6.32 1.60 -17.12
C ARG A 34 -7.68 1.96 -17.72
N SER A 35 -7.85 3.09 -18.41
CA SER A 35 -9.13 3.38 -19.07
C SER A 35 -8.99 4.25 -20.32
N HIS A 36 -9.37 3.69 -21.47
CA HIS A 36 -9.87 4.47 -22.59
C HIS A 36 -11.18 5.16 -22.14
N GLY A 37 -11.14 6.46 -21.86
CA GLY A 37 -12.36 7.27 -21.70
C GLY A 37 -12.42 8.25 -20.52
N VAL A 38 -11.59 8.13 -19.47
CA VAL A 38 -11.63 9.08 -18.33
C VAL A 38 -10.23 9.56 -17.98
N LYS A 39 -10.00 10.87 -18.10
CA LYS A 39 -8.72 11.55 -17.88
C LYS A 39 -8.40 11.84 -16.40
N GLU A 40 -9.35 11.59 -15.49
CA GLU A 40 -9.17 11.95 -14.08
C GLU A 40 -8.39 10.88 -13.32
N THR A 41 -7.23 11.27 -12.79
CA THR A 41 -6.33 10.43 -11.98
C THR A 41 -6.95 10.03 -10.63
N PHE A 42 -7.94 10.80 -10.15
CA PHE A 42 -8.60 10.58 -8.88
C PHE A 42 -10.09 10.32 -9.04
N VAL A 43 -10.64 9.43 -8.21
CA VAL A 43 -12.08 9.38 -7.91
C VAL A 43 -12.30 10.20 -6.64
N GLY A 44 -12.98 11.33 -6.77
CA GLY A 44 -13.12 12.35 -5.72
C GLY A 44 -12.22 13.56 -5.98
N LYS A 45 -12.45 14.65 -5.25
CA LYS A 45 -11.77 15.94 -5.47
C LYS A 45 -10.86 16.30 -4.29
N ILE A 46 -9.64 16.71 -4.61
CA ILE A 46 -8.72 17.34 -3.65
C ILE A 46 -8.76 18.85 -3.87
N THR A 47 -8.92 19.60 -2.80
CA THR A 47 -8.96 21.06 -2.83
C THR A 47 -7.60 21.67 -2.46
N LYS A 48 -7.30 22.86 -2.99
CA LYS A 48 -6.04 23.55 -2.72
C LYS A 48 -5.90 23.84 -1.23
N GLY A 49 -4.77 23.44 -0.64
CA GLY A 49 -4.46 23.61 0.78
C GLY A 49 -4.94 22.48 1.67
N GLU A 50 -5.77 21.57 1.17
CA GLU A 50 -6.36 20.47 1.95
C GLU A 50 -5.29 19.53 2.51
N ARG A 51 -5.39 19.22 3.81
CA ARG A 51 -4.47 18.35 4.53
C ARG A 51 -4.85 16.89 4.33
N VAL A 52 -4.05 16.19 3.54
CA VAL A 52 -4.28 14.82 3.10
C VAL A 52 -3.45 13.83 3.91
N LEU A 53 -4.08 12.78 4.41
CA LEU A 53 -3.41 11.57 4.88
C LEU A 53 -3.42 10.53 3.75
N VAL A 54 -2.24 10.01 3.39
CA VAL A 54 -2.15 8.91 2.43
C VAL A 54 -2.13 7.58 3.19
N VAL A 55 -2.95 6.62 2.77
CA VAL A 55 -2.99 5.28 3.35
C VAL A 55 -2.70 4.21 2.29
N GLU A 56 -1.98 3.16 2.69
CA GLU A 56 -1.61 2.02 1.84
C GLU A 56 -1.73 0.71 2.62
N ASP A 57 -2.08 -0.39 1.95
CA ASP A 57 -2.10 -1.71 2.58
C ASP A 57 -0.67 -2.20 2.87
N VAL A 58 0.15 -2.36 1.84
CA VAL A 58 1.51 -2.89 1.93
C VAL A 58 2.47 -2.00 1.17
N THR A 59 3.53 -1.56 1.86
CA THR A 59 4.59 -0.76 1.24
C THR A 59 5.88 -1.56 1.11
N THR A 60 6.46 -1.55 -0.09
CA THR A 60 7.79 -2.13 -0.39
C THR A 60 8.86 -1.03 -0.46
N THR A 61 9.11 -0.52 -1.66
CA THR A 61 10.07 0.57 -1.90
C THR A 61 9.47 1.94 -1.61
N GLY A 62 8.13 2.05 -1.57
CA GLY A 62 7.38 3.30 -1.45
C GLY A 62 7.12 4.01 -2.80
N SER A 63 7.54 3.45 -3.93
CA SER A 63 7.42 4.13 -5.23
C SER A 63 5.97 4.38 -5.67
N SER A 64 5.03 3.49 -5.32
CA SER A 64 3.59 3.69 -5.60
C SER A 64 3.03 4.86 -4.80
N VAL A 65 3.31 4.89 -3.49
CA VAL A 65 2.93 5.99 -2.60
C VAL A 65 3.49 7.33 -3.09
N MET A 66 4.75 7.36 -3.56
CA MET A 66 5.33 8.59 -4.11
C MET A 66 4.59 9.15 -5.32
N LYS A 67 4.00 8.28 -6.17
CA LYS A 67 3.16 8.73 -7.29
C LYS A 67 1.88 9.39 -6.78
N VAL A 68 1.25 8.81 -5.76
CA VAL A 68 0.07 9.39 -5.09
C VAL A 68 0.42 10.75 -4.49
N ILE A 69 1.51 10.83 -3.74
CA ILE A 69 1.98 12.08 -3.11
C ILE A 69 2.20 13.18 -4.15
N LYS A 70 2.87 12.85 -5.26
CA LYS A 70 3.12 13.79 -6.35
C LYS A 70 1.80 14.32 -6.90
N GLU A 71 0.82 13.45 -7.14
CA GLU A 71 -0.46 13.86 -7.69
C GLU A 71 -1.30 14.68 -6.70
N VAL A 72 -1.30 14.32 -5.42
CA VAL A 72 -1.93 15.14 -4.36
C VAL A 72 -1.34 16.55 -4.34
N LYS A 73 -0.02 16.67 -4.44
CA LYS A 73 0.68 17.97 -4.49
C LYS A 73 0.36 18.73 -5.78
N ASN A 74 0.25 18.06 -6.91
CA ASN A 74 -0.18 18.67 -8.19
C ASN A 74 -1.59 19.27 -8.08
N CYS A 75 -2.50 18.64 -7.34
CA CYS A 75 -3.83 19.18 -7.03
C CYS A 75 -3.82 20.30 -5.97
N GLY A 76 -2.64 20.68 -5.44
CA GLY A 76 -2.49 21.69 -4.40
C GLY A 76 -2.75 21.19 -2.98
N GLY A 77 -2.90 19.88 -2.78
CA GLY A 77 -3.05 19.27 -1.45
C GLY A 77 -1.72 19.27 -0.67
N LYS A 78 -1.82 19.21 0.65
CA LYS A 78 -0.68 19.15 1.59
C LYS A 78 -0.63 17.78 2.25
N ILE A 79 0.49 17.06 2.10
CA ILE A 79 0.68 15.78 2.78
C ILE A 79 0.86 16.02 4.27
N LEU A 80 -0.02 15.43 5.07
CA LEU A 80 0.10 15.39 6.53
C LEU A 80 0.99 14.23 6.99
N GLY A 81 0.93 13.12 6.28
CA GLY A 81 1.61 11.88 6.62
C GLY A 81 1.22 10.75 5.68
N VAL A 82 1.97 9.67 5.77
CA VAL A 82 1.68 8.41 5.09
C VAL A 82 1.60 7.29 6.13
N ILE A 83 0.54 6.49 6.09
CA ILE A 83 0.39 5.31 6.95
C ILE A 83 0.25 4.07 6.07
N SER A 84 1.07 3.06 6.32
CA SER A 84 0.87 1.73 5.74
C SER A 84 0.47 0.72 6.81
N VAL A 85 -0.30 -0.31 6.45
CA VAL A 85 -0.53 -1.42 7.40
C VAL A 85 0.78 -2.20 7.58
N VAL A 86 1.43 -2.60 6.48
CA VAL A 86 2.67 -3.40 6.53
C VAL A 86 3.79 -2.74 5.74
N ASP A 87 4.93 -2.47 6.40
CA ASP A 87 6.20 -2.18 5.73
C ASP A 87 7.00 -3.47 5.51
N ARG A 88 7.35 -3.77 4.25
CA ARG A 88 8.17 -4.94 3.90
C ARG A 88 9.67 -4.75 4.12
N GLY A 89 10.11 -3.55 4.49
CA GLY A 89 11.52 -3.26 4.75
C GLY A 89 12.36 -3.13 3.48
N GLU A 90 11.75 -2.81 2.33
CA GLU A 90 12.42 -2.73 1.03
C GLU A 90 12.80 -1.28 0.63
N GLY A 91 12.86 -0.36 1.61
CA GLY A 91 13.36 1.00 1.43
C GLY A 91 12.33 2.12 1.54
N ALA A 92 11.07 1.81 1.85
CA ALA A 92 9.99 2.80 2.05
C ALA A 92 10.35 3.91 3.04
N LEU A 93 10.89 3.54 4.22
CA LEU A 93 11.31 4.50 5.26
C LEU A 93 12.25 5.58 4.73
N LYS A 94 13.25 5.17 3.92
CA LYS A 94 14.23 6.09 3.35
C LYS A 94 13.61 6.95 2.25
N LEU A 95 12.79 6.36 1.37
CA LEU A 95 12.18 7.09 0.26
C LEU A 95 11.16 8.13 0.75
N LEU A 96 10.37 7.79 1.77
CA LEU A 96 9.25 8.58 2.27
C LEU A 96 9.59 9.41 3.52
N GLN A 97 10.86 9.48 3.92
CA GLN A 97 11.30 10.16 5.16
C GLN A 97 10.79 11.61 5.31
N LYS A 98 10.63 12.33 4.19
CA LYS A 98 10.17 13.74 4.18
C LYS A 98 8.65 13.87 4.33
N GLU A 99 7.91 12.78 4.22
CA GLU A 99 6.45 12.76 4.14
C GLU A 99 5.83 12.14 5.41
N ASN A 100 6.58 12.04 6.50
CA ASN A 100 6.15 11.49 7.79
C ASN A 100 5.51 10.09 7.64
N PHE A 101 6.27 9.17 7.03
CA PHE A 101 5.84 7.79 6.82
C PHE A 101 5.95 6.96 8.10
N THR A 102 4.89 6.20 8.38
CA THR A 102 4.85 5.19 9.43
C THR A 102 4.12 3.94 8.95
N SER A 103 4.38 2.81 9.60
CA SER A 103 3.66 1.56 9.37
C SER A 103 3.10 1.01 10.67
N LEU A 104 1.98 0.29 10.63
CA LEU A 104 1.42 -0.36 11.81
C LEU A 104 2.25 -1.56 12.26
N VAL A 105 2.89 -2.25 11.30
CA VAL A 105 3.78 -3.37 11.57
C VAL A 105 4.80 -3.51 10.44
N THR A 106 5.99 -4.00 10.78
CA THR A 106 6.97 -4.43 9.78
C THR A 106 6.85 -5.92 9.48
N LEU A 107 7.30 -6.35 8.30
CA LEU A 107 7.37 -7.78 7.96
C LEU A 107 8.25 -8.55 8.97
N GLU A 108 9.32 -7.94 9.47
CA GLU A 108 10.19 -8.53 10.49
C GLU A 108 9.47 -8.74 11.83
N GLU A 109 8.65 -7.78 12.27
CA GLU A 109 7.80 -7.95 13.46
C GLU A 109 6.75 -9.04 13.25
N LEU A 110 6.12 -9.09 12.08
CA LEU A 110 5.14 -10.13 11.75
C LEU A 110 5.74 -11.54 11.80
N LYS A 111 6.95 -11.74 11.27
CA LYS A 111 7.67 -13.03 11.33
C LYS A 111 7.92 -13.48 12.78
N LYS A 112 8.21 -12.55 13.69
CA LYS A 112 8.46 -12.83 15.11
C LYS A 112 7.19 -13.24 15.87
N ARG A 113 6.01 -12.77 15.44
CA ARG A 113 4.76 -12.93 16.21
C ARG A 113 4.13 -14.33 16.15
N LYS A 114 4.73 -15.33 15.48
CA LYS A 114 4.14 -16.69 15.28
C LYS A 114 2.68 -16.68 14.77
N ILE A 115 2.21 -15.57 14.19
CA ILE A 115 0.86 -15.44 13.61
C ILE A 115 0.81 -16.17 12.25
N PHE A 116 1.96 -16.25 11.56
CA PHE A 116 2.14 -17.21 10.50
C PHE A 116 2.31 -18.59 11.14
N GLY A 117 1.28 -19.42 11.08
CA GLY A 117 1.42 -20.85 11.36
C GLY A 117 2.61 -21.38 10.56
N ASN A 118 3.48 -22.14 11.21
CA ASN A 118 4.61 -22.82 10.58
C ASN A 118 4.07 -23.60 9.36
N LYS A 119 4.19 -23.04 8.16
CA LYS A 119 4.24 -23.89 6.97
C LYS A 119 5.65 -24.44 6.99
N GLU A 120 5.80 -25.62 7.60
CA GLU A 120 6.86 -26.54 7.23
C GLU A 120 6.86 -26.58 5.70
N ARG A 121 7.91 -26.04 5.10
CA ARG A 121 8.16 -26.28 3.68
C ARG A 121 8.41 -27.77 3.60
N GLY A 122 7.40 -28.52 3.15
CA GLY A 122 7.53 -29.94 2.90
C GLY A 122 8.83 -30.19 2.17
N GLY A 123 9.70 -30.99 2.79
CA GLY A 123 10.87 -31.53 2.14
C GLY A 123 10.40 -32.19 0.85
N LYS A 124 10.97 -31.78 -0.28
CA LYS A 124 10.95 -32.67 -1.44
C LYS A 124 12.02 -33.71 -1.16
N ASP A 125 11.56 -34.89 -0.79
CA ASP A 125 12.35 -36.11 -0.72
C ASP A 125 13.20 -36.26 -1.99
N GLU A 126 14.50 -36.39 -1.81
CA GLU A 126 15.49 -36.66 -2.86
C GLU A 126 15.43 -38.10 -3.38
N ASN A 127 14.23 -38.68 -3.57
CA ASN A 127 14.10 -40.08 -3.99
C ASN A 127 13.12 -40.30 -5.15
N SER A 128 13.26 -39.49 -6.21
CA SER A 128 12.58 -39.74 -7.49
C SER A 128 13.57 -40.02 -8.64
N ARG A 129 14.70 -40.68 -8.35
CA ARG A 129 15.62 -41.23 -9.36
C ARG A 129 15.79 -42.74 -9.16
N SER A 130 14.77 -43.53 -9.49
CA SER A 130 14.94 -44.99 -9.67
C SER A 130 13.72 -45.75 -10.25
N LEU A 131 12.77 -45.11 -10.97
CA LEU A 131 11.65 -45.85 -11.59
C LEU A 131 11.29 -45.35 -13.00
N GLN A 132 12.29 -45.17 -13.87
CA GLN A 132 12.09 -45.08 -15.33
C GLN A 132 12.97 -46.08 -16.06
N SER A 133 13.00 -47.32 -15.58
CA SER A 133 13.61 -48.45 -16.27
C SER A 133 12.82 -49.73 -16.03
N LEU A 134 11.52 -49.72 -16.36
CA LEU A 134 10.71 -50.92 -16.60
C LEU A 134 9.31 -50.48 -17.06
N GLN A 135 9.19 -50.17 -18.35
CA GLN A 135 8.07 -50.50 -19.23
C GLN A 135 8.48 -50.29 -20.68
#